data_AF-A0A851L841-F1
#
_entry.id   AF-A0A851L841-F1
#
_cell.length_a   1.000
_cell.length_b   1.000
_cell.length_c   1.000
_cell.angle_alpha   90.00
_cell.angle_beta   90.00
_cell.angle_gamma   90.00
#
_symmetry.space_group_name_H-M   'P 1'
#
loop_
_entity.id
_entity.type
_entity.pdbx_description
1 polymer ?
#
loop_
_entity_poly.entity_id
_entity_poly.type
_entity_poly.pdbx_seq_one_letter_code
_entity_poly.pdbx_strand_id
1 'polypeptide(L)'
;SCLFFIPGQPDTTCHAFVGETVILPCSTTTSPGELILSKSMLYWQIDSVSVSVLVHFFRNGQNSLKLQNNHYRGRTSLFLDEMKHGNFSLKLSNVQLRDAAVYSCIYKQTGNHLNQTWKSKIKLIVSGK
;
A
#
# COMPACT_ATOMS: atom_id res chain seq x y z
N SER A 1 6.95 -9.93 -10.55
CA SER A 1 6.02 -10.54 -9.58
C SER A 1 6.65 -10.55 -8.18
N CYS A 2 5.91 -10.27 -7.10
CA CYS A 2 6.43 -10.43 -5.73
C CYS A 2 6.50 -11.92 -5.42
N LEU A 3 7.68 -12.53 -5.60
CA LEU A 3 7.77 -13.99 -5.61
C LEU A 3 7.75 -14.64 -4.22
N PHE A 4 7.75 -13.90 -3.12
CA PHE A 4 7.71 -14.48 -1.78
C PHE A 4 7.01 -13.56 -0.78
N PHE A 5 5.68 -13.64 -0.68
CA PHE A 5 4.99 -13.14 0.51
C PHE A 5 5.07 -14.23 1.59
N ILE A 6 5.97 -14.06 2.54
CA ILE A 6 6.03 -14.89 3.75
C ILE A 6 5.31 -14.11 4.85
N PRO A 7 4.14 -14.58 5.34
CA PRO A 7 3.48 -13.96 6.48
C PRO A 7 4.44 -13.91 7.68
N GLY A 8 4.70 -12.71 8.21
CA GLY A 8 5.57 -12.51 9.38
C GLY A 8 7.01 -12.10 9.09
N GLN A 9 7.42 -11.93 7.82
CA GLN A 9 8.75 -11.37 7.51
C GLN A 9 8.71 -9.83 7.54
N PRO A 10 9.59 -9.15 8.31
CA PRO A 10 9.54 -7.71 8.51
C PRO A 10 9.83 -6.88 7.24
N ASP A 11 10.59 -7.45 6.30
CA ASP A 11 10.95 -6.79 5.04
C ASP A 11 10.58 -7.66 3.84
N THR A 12 9.51 -7.27 3.12
CA THR A 12 9.10 -7.93 1.88
C THR A 12 9.77 -7.26 0.68
N THR A 13 10.36 -8.03 -0.23
CA THR A 13 10.96 -7.51 -1.47
C THR A 13 10.20 -8.01 -2.69
N CYS A 14 9.86 -7.08 -3.58
CA CYS A 14 9.15 -7.29 -4.81
C CYS A 14 10.01 -6.91 -6.01
N HIS A 15 9.91 -7.69 -7.08
CA HIS A 15 10.61 -7.43 -8.34
C HIS A 15 9.62 -7.19 -9.46
N ALA A 16 9.89 -6.19 -10.31
CA ALA A 16 9.11 -5.88 -11.49
C ALA A 16 10.00 -5.40 -12.63
N PHE A 17 9.59 -5.66 -13.86
CA PHE A 17 10.20 -5.04 -15.04
C PHE A 17 9.47 -3.77 -15.43
N VAL A 18 10.16 -2.88 -16.15
CA VAL A 18 9.54 -1.68 -16.73
C VAL A 18 8.34 -2.07 -17.62
N GLY A 19 7.23 -1.37 -17.44
CA GLY A 19 5.96 -1.58 -18.14
C GLY A 19 5.03 -2.61 -17.49
N GLU A 20 5.52 -3.40 -16.52
CA GLU A 20 4.68 -4.41 -15.84
C GLU A 20 3.68 -3.78 -14.86
N THR A 21 2.83 -4.64 -14.31
CA THR A 21 2.02 -4.36 -13.12
C THR A 21 2.55 -5.19 -11.95
N VAL A 22 2.72 -4.56 -10.79
CA VAL A 22 3.14 -5.21 -9.54
C VAL A 22 2.09 -5.00 -8.47
N ILE A 23 1.96 -5.98 -7.56
CA ILE A 23 1.08 -5.89 -6.38
C ILE A 23 1.99 -5.87 -5.16
N LEU A 24 2.06 -4.73 -4.46
CA LEU A 24 2.80 -4.61 -3.21
C LEU A 24 1.94 -5.14 -2.07
N PRO A 25 2.34 -6.22 -1.39
CA PRO A 25 1.48 -6.88 -0.41
C PRO A 25 1.40 -6.06 0.89
N CYS A 26 0.20 -5.94 1.42
CA CYS A 26 -0.04 -5.43 2.76
C CYS A 26 -1.34 -6.04 3.28
N SER A 27 -1.27 -6.79 4.38
CA SER A 27 -2.42 -7.46 4.94
C SER A 27 -2.40 -7.46 6.46
N THR A 28 -3.57 -7.52 7.08
CA THR A 28 -3.74 -7.77 8.52
C THR A 28 -4.46 -9.09 8.75
N THR A 29 -4.15 -9.76 9.87
CA THR A 29 -4.82 -10.99 10.32
C THR A 29 -5.97 -10.72 11.28
N THR A 30 -6.51 -9.49 11.30
CA THR A 30 -7.63 -9.09 12.15
C THR A 30 -8.89 -9.92 11.85
N SER A 31 -9.68 -10.22 12.89
CA SER A 31 -10.89 -11.01 12.73
C SER A 31 -11.90 -10.32 11.79
N PRO A 32 -12.67 -11.09 10.99
CA PRO A 32 -13.70 -10.53 10.12
C PRO A 32 -14.72 -9.71 10.92
N GLY A 33 -15.02 -8.49 10.46
CA GLY A 33 -16.01 -7.59 11.09
C GLY A 33 -15.44 -6.55 12.06
N GLU A 34 -14.17 -6.66 12.46
CA GLU A 34 -13.50 -5.62 13.26
C GLU A 34 -13.04 -4.41 12.42
N LEU A 35 -12.98 -4.54 11.09
CA LEU A 35 -12.53 -3.47 10.20
C LEU A 35 -13.68 -2.52 9.82
N ILE A 36 -13.60 -1.28 10.29
CA ILE A 36 -14.57 -0.21 10.04
C ILE A 36 -13.98 0.79 9.03
N LEU A 37 -14.20 0.52 7.74
CA LEU A 37 -13.62 1.33 6.64
C LEU A 37 -14.06 2.81 6.65
N SER A 38 -15.25 3.11 7.19
CA SER A 38 -15.75 4.47 7.32
C SER A 38 -15.05 5.30 8.40
N LYS A 39 -14.32 4.66 9.31
CA LYS A 39 -13.53 5.28 10.40
C LYS A 39 -12.05 4.90 10.30
N SER A 40 -11.56 4.74 9.08
CA SER A 40 -10.19 4.36 8.84
C SER A 40 -9.50 5.21 7.76
N MET A 41 -8.19 5.11 7.76
CA MET A 41 -7.32 5.64 6.71
C MET A 41 -6.28 4.60 6.33
N LEU A 42 -6.03 4.48 5.04
CA LEU A 42 -4.95 3.70 4.47
C LEU A 42 -4.12 4.64 3.61
N TYR A 43 -2.82 4.68 3.83
CA TYR A 43 -1.92 5.38 2.92
C TYR A 43 -0.69 4.54 2.62
N TRP A 44 -0.29 4.63 1.37
CA TRP A 44 0.98 4.17 0.86
C TRP A 44 1.87 5.39 0.66
N GLN A 45 3.08 5.36 1.22
CA GLN A 45 4.04 6.42 1.06
C GLN A 45 5.45 5.88 0.84
N ILE A 46 6.30 6.72 0.26
CA ILE A 46 7.75 6.50 0.26
C ILE A 46 8.34 7.47 1.27
N ASP A 47 9.02 6.92 2.26
CA ASP A 47 9.78 7.68 3.25
C ASP A 47 11.16 7.98 2.68
N SER A 48 11.41 9.24 2.31
CA SER A 48 12.75 9.73 1.95
C SER A 48 13.27 10.68 3.03
N VAL A 49 14.59 10.93 3.02
CA VAL A 49 15.28 11.74 4.04
C VAL A 49 14.72 13.17 4.17
N SER A 50 14.18 13.73 3.08
CA SER A 50 13.71 15.12 3.04
C SER A 50 12.21 15.30 2.82
N VAL A 51 11.52 14.34 2.18
CA VAL A 51 10.09 14.45 1.84
C VAL A 51 9.41 13.09 1.86
N SER A 52 8.24 12.98 2.50
CA SER A 52 7.37 11.81 2.34
C SER A 52 6.54 11.95 1.06
N VAL A 53 6.65 11.01 0.14
CA VAL A 53 5.88 11.01 -1.12
C VAL A 53 4.62 10.17 -0.94
N LEU A 54 3.44 10.78 -1.02
CA LEU A 54 2.16 10.07 -0.91
C LEU A 54 1.83 9.36 -2.24
N VAL A 55 1.91 8.03 -2.22
CA VAL A 55 1.74 7.14 -3.38
C VAL A 55 0.27 6.81 -3.61
N HIS A 56 -0.50 6.58 -2.56
CA HIS A 56 -1.94 6.35 -2.62
C HIS A 56 -2.57 6.69 -1.28
N PHE A 57 -3.80 7.20 -1.29
CA PHE A 57 -4.52 7.54 -0.06
C PHE A 57 -5.98 7.14 -0.15
N PHE A 58 -6.45 6.48 0.90
CA PHE A 58 -7.82 6.08 1.11
C PHE A 58 -8.25 6.50 2.51
N ARG A 59 -9.44 7.08 2.63
CA ARG A 59 -9.99 7.55 3.90
C ARG A 59 -11.50 7.43 3.88
N ASN A 60 -12.07 6.97 5.00
CA ASN A 60 -13.51 6.91 5.24
C ASN A 60 -14.29 6.24 4.08
N GLY A 61 -13.80 5.10 3.59
CA GLY A 61 -14.46 4.33 2.54
C GLY A 61 -14.16 4.76 1.10
N GLN A 62 -13.33 5.79 0.87
CA GLN A 62 -13.10 6.33 -0.47
C GLN A 62 -11.62 6.64 -0.75
N ASN A 63 -11.23 6.47 -2.02
CA ASN A 63 -9.93 6.92 -2.52
C ASN A 63 -9.88 8.46 -2.55
N SER A 64 -8.75 9.04 -2.12
CA SER A 64 -8.51 10.48 -2.13
C SER A 64 -7.30 10.79 -3.01
N LEU A 65 -7.58 11.10 -4.28
CA LEU A 65 -6.55 11.35 -5.30
C LEU A 65 -5.94 12.77 -5.20
N LYS A 66 -6.56 13.68 -4.45
CA LYS A 66 -6.14 15.09 -4.37
C LYS A 66 -4.73 15.26 -3.80
N LEU A 67 -4.41 14.51 -2.75
CA LEU A 67 -3.12 14.56 -2.05
C LEU A 67 -2.06 13.65 -2.68
N GLN A 68 -2.47 12.78 -3.60
CA GLN A 68 -1.59 11.82 -4.25
C GLN A 68 -0.59 12.55 -5.16
N ASN A 69 0.67 12.14 -5.09
CA ASN A 69 1.72 12.63 -5.99
C ASN A 69 1.36 12.33 -7.46
N ASN A 70 1.53 13.33 -8.33
CA ASN A 70 1.15 13.27 -9.74
C ASN A 70 1.76 12.08 -10.50
N HIS A 71 2.96 11.64 -10.12
CA HIS A 71 3.65 10.51 -10.74
C HIS A 71 2.88 9.18 -10.60
N TYR A 72 2.08 9.02 -9.55
CA TYR A 72 1.34 7.79 -9.26
C TYR A 72 -0.14 7.85 -9.66
N ARG A 73 -0.65 9.03 -10.06
CA ARG A 73 -2.05 9.19 -10.46
C ARG A 73 -2.38 8.33 -11.68
N GLY A 74 -3.51 7.62 -11.62
CA GLY A 74 -3.94 6.69 -12.69
C GLY A 74 -3.12 5.41 -12.79
N ARG A 75 -2.09 5.24 -11.95
CA ARG A 75 -1.22 4.06 -11.94
C ARG A 75 -1.39 3.19 -10.71
N THR A 76 -2.07 3.69 -9.66
CA THR A 76 -2.28 2.95 -8.42
C THR A 76 -3.73 2.70 -8.10
N SER A 77 -4.02 1.53 -7.50
CA SER A 77 -5.35 1.15 -7.04
C SER A 77 -5.27 0.17 -5.86
N LEU A 78 -6.34 0.13 -5.07
CA LEU A 78 -6.54 -0.80 -3.96
C LEU A 78 -7.59 -1.85 -4.33
N PHE A 79 -7.57 -2.98 -3.62
CA PHE A 79 -8.57 -4.04 -3.72
C PHE A 79 -9.74 -3.76 -2.76
N LEU A 80 -10.59 -2.78 -3.12
CA LEU A 80 -11.61 -2.24 -2.20
C LEU A 80 -12.54 -3.31 -1.61
N ASP A 81 -12.95 -4.29 -2.41
CA ASP A 81 -13.83 -5.38 -1.96
C ASP A 81 -13.17 -6.34 -0.96
N GLU A 82 -11.83 -6.39 -0.95
CA GLU A 82 -11.03 -7.25 -0.09
C GLU A 82 -10.51 -6.52 1.16
N MET A 83 -10.62 -5.19 1.22
CA MET A 83 -10.18 -4.41 2.39
C MET A 83 -10.93 -4.78 3.67
N LYS A 84 -12.21 -5.14 3.56
CA LYS A 84 -13.02 -5.64 4.70
C LYS A 84 -12.51 -6.97 5.26
N HIS A 85 -11.70 -7.69 4.49
CA HIS A 85 -11.03 -8.93 4.89
C HIS A 85 -9.55 -8.70 5.23
N GLY A 86 -9.11 -7.44 5.31
CA GLY A 86 -7.75 -7.08 5.70
C GLY A 86 -6.73 -7.04 4.57
N ASN A 87 -7.14 -7.08 3.30
CA ASN A 87 -6.22 -6.86 2.19
C ASN A 87 -6.07 -5.35 1.88
N PHE A 88 -4.90 -4.80 2.17
CA PHE A 88 -4.52 -3.41 1.95
C PHE A 88 -3.45 -3.27 0.86
N SER A 89 -3.26 -4.31 0.05
CA SER A 89 -2.23 -4.37 -0.99
C SER A 89 -2.45 -3.30 -2.06
N LEU A 90 -1.35 -2.78 -2.60
CA LEU A 90 -1.36 -1.76 -3.63
C LEU A 90 -1.05 -2.38 -4.99
N LYS A 91 -1.94 -2.23 -5.95
CA LYS A 91 -1.65 -2.49 -7.36
C LYS A 91 -1.01 -1.25 -7.97
N LEU A 92 0.19 -1.39 -8.53
CA LEU A 92 0.92 -0.36 -9.29
C LEU A 92 1.13 -0.83 -10.73
N SER A 93 0.54 -0.13 -11.70
CA SER A 93 0.63 -0.44 -13.13
C SER A 93 1.64 0.44 -13.88
N ASN A 94 2.04 -0.02 -15.07
CA ASN A 94 3.00 0.67 -15.95
C ASN A 94 4.28 1.05 -15.19
N VAL A 95 4.90 0.09 -14.50
CA VAL A 95 6.08 0.31 -13.64
C VAL A 95 7.20 1.00 -14.41
N GLN A 96 7.86 1.97 -13.77
CA GLN A 96 8.95 2.79 -14.28
C GLN A 96 10.19 2.61 -13.39
N LEU A 97 11.40 2.81 -13.93
CA LEU A 97 12.65 2.67 -13.16
C LEU A 97 12.64 3.53 -11.88
N ARG A 98 12.07 4.73 -11.95
CA ARG A 98 11.95 5.66 -10.80
C ARG A 98 10.93 5.23 -9.73
N ASP A 99 10.18 4.14 -9.94
CA ASP A 99 9.32 3.57 -8.91
C ASP A 99 10.09 2.67 -7.93
N ALA A 100 11.36 2.36 -8.20
CA ALA A 100 12.19 1.59 -7.28
C ALA A 100 12.37 2.37 -5.96
N ALA A 101 11.81 1.85 -4.88
CA ALA A 101 11.79 2.49 -3.58
C ALA A 101 11.42 1.50 -2.46
N VAL A 102 11.54 1.95 -1.21
CA VAL A 102 10.89 1.31 -0.06
C VAL A 102 9.58 2.02 0.21
N TYR A 103 8.50 1.26 0.13
CA TYR A 103 7.14 1.70 0.34
C TYR A 103 6.68 1.32 1.74
N SER A 104 6.03 2.26 2.42
CA SER A 104 5.37 2.07 3.70
C SER A 104 3.87 1.97 3.46
N CYS A 105 3.27 0.83 3.85
CA CYS A 105 1.83 0.68 3.96
C CYS A 105 1.40 1.00 5.40
N ILE A 106 0.47 1.93 5.57
CA ILE A 106 0.00 2.34 6.91
C ILE A 106 -1.52 2.36 6.92
N TYR A 107 -2.12 1.45 7.68
CA TYR A 107 -3.55 1.42 7.96
C TYR A 107 -3.79 1.89 9.40
N LYS A 108 -4.70 2.84 9.58
CA LYS A 108 -5.14 3.31 10.90
C LYS A 108 -6.64 3.24 10.98
N GLN A 109 -7.15 2.73 12.09
CA GLN A 109 -8.57 2.70 12.38
C GLN A 109 -8.83 3.26 13.77
N THR A 110 -9.79 4.19 13.85
CA THR A 110 -10.25 4.75 15.12
C THR A 110 -11.47 3.96 15.58
N GLY A 111 -11.27 3.08 16.58
CA GLY A 111 -12.35 2.40 17.28
C GLY A 111 -12.87 3.22 18.47
N ASN A 112 -13.98 2.79 19.06
CA ASN A 112 -14.57 3.44 20.24
C ASN A 112 -13.70 3.25 21.52
N HIS A 113 -12.79 2.25 21.55
CA HIS A 113 -11.98 1.93 22.74
C HIS A 113 -10.46 1.78 22.46
N LEU A 114 -10.02 1.39 21.25
CA LEU A 114 -8.60 1.34 20.88
C LEU A 114 -8.36 1.90 19.47
N ASN A 115 -7.31 2.70 19.32
CA ASN A 115 -6.75 3.08 18.03
C ASN A 115 -5.85 1.95 17.53
N GLN A 116 -6.17 1.39 16.37
CA GLN A 116 -5.35 0.34 15.77
C GLN A 116 -4.51 0.94 14.64
N THR A 117 -3.24 0.58 14.58
CA THR A 117 -2.31 1.00 13.53
C THR A 117 -1.50 -0.19 13.06
N TRP A 118 -1.59 -0.48 11.76
CA TRP A 118 -0.79 -1.49 11.09
C TRP A 118 0.18 -0.82 10.16
N LYS A 119 1.43 -1.28 10.16
CA LYS A 119 2.49 -0.77 9.32
C LYS A 119 3.30 -1.92 8.76
N SER A 120 3.60 -1.87 7.47
CA SER A 120 4.55 -2.78 6.82
C SER A 120 5.42 -2.01 5.84
N LYS A 121 6.62 -2.54 5.58
CA LYS A 121 7.56 -2.00 4.60
C LYS A 121 7.78 -3.00 3.47
N ILE A 122 7.71 -2.51 2.24
CA ILE A 122 7.85 -3.30 1.02
C ILE A 122 8.90 -2.62 0.13
N LYS A 123 9.98 -3.33 -0.18
CA LYS A 123 10.99 -2.87 -1.14
C LYS A 123 10.58 -3.29 -2.55
N LEU A 124 10.50 -2.33 -3.48
CA LEU A 124 10.32 -2.61 -4.90
C LEU A 124 11.65 -2.42 -5.63
N ILE A 125 12.10 -3.46 -6.31
CA ILE A 125 13.24 -3.42 -7.24
C ILE A 125 12.67 -3.43 -8.66
N VAL A 126 13.13 -2.48 -9.48
CA VAL A 126 12.70 -2.35 -10.89
C VAL A 126 13.89 -2.60 -11.80
N SER A 127 13.71 -3.49 -12.77
CA SER A 127 14.72 -3.81 -13.80
C SER A 127 14.27 -3.33 -15.17
N GLY A 128 15.22 -2.83 -15.97
CA GLY A 128 15.01 -2.60 -17.40
C GLY A 128 14.87 -3.93 -18.15
N LYS A 129 14.23 -3.88 -19.32
CA LYS A 129 14.30 -4.98 -20.29
C LYS A 129 15.61 -4.94 -21.05
#